data_AF-A0A109Q997-F1
#
_entry.id   AF-A0A109Q997-F1
#
_cell.length_a   1.000
_cell.length_b   1.000
_cell.length_c   1.000
_cell.angle_alpha   90.00
_cell.angle_beta   90.00
_cell.angle_gamma   90.00
#
_symmetry.space_group_name_H-M   'P 1'
#
loop_
_entity.id
_entity.type
_entity.pdbx_description
1 polymer ?
#
loop_
_entity_poly.entity_id
_entity_poly.type
_entity_poly.pdbx_seq_one_letter_code
_entity_poly.pdbx_strand_id
1 'polypeptide(L)'
;MKDDQEDAFEKVLSTQLSRNIDFVRFAETKNAALLTFSSAWIIGSINLLTGQATLPAGYAVAFCVALPLFAAAGLVCILSFVPQILDRFHQQDDDDKSLLYWGHVAEIPVGRYHARVTERYKPQENHSVTERYLDDLCVQISVNARIAMRKFTMFNIAAGFVFAAVLVLSLPPIWWGIRHLLR
;
A
#
# COMPACT_ATOMS: atom_id res chain seq x y z
N MET A 1 14.50 -8.86 36.36
CA MET A 1 13.33 -9.71 36.04
C MET A 1 12.14 -8.91 35.51
N LYS A 2 11.66 -7.87 36.21
CA LYS A 2 10.56 -7.02 35.70
C LYS A 2 11.01 -6.16 34.51
N ASP A 3 12.17 -5.53 34.62
CA ASP A 3 12.78 -4.74 33.54
C ASP A 3 13.09 -5.60 32.31
N ASP A 4 13.54 -6.85 32.50
CA ASP A 4 13.77 -7.80 31.41
C ASP A 4 12.47 -8.14 30.64
N GLN A 5 11.32 -8.17 31.32
CA GLN A 5 10.02 -8.40 30.69
C GLN A 5 9.54 -7.16 29.93
N GLU A 6 9.76 -5.97 30.50
CA GLU A 6 9.46 -4.69 29.87
C GLU A 6 10.28 -4.50 28.57
N ASP A 7 11.58 -4.79 28.62
CA ASP A 7 12.47 -4.77 27.45
C ASP A 7 12.05 -5.79 26.37
N ALA A 8 11.71 -7.00 26.79
CA ALA A 8 11.25 -8.03 25.86
C ALA A 8 9.95 -7.61 25.17
N PHE A 9 9.01 -6.99 25.90
CA PHE A 9 7.75 -6.54 25.35
C PHE A 9 7.93 -5.35 24.39
N GLU A 10 8.73 -4.36 24.79
CA GLU A 10 9.09 -3.21 23.94
C GLU A 10 9.72 -3.65 22.62
N LYS A 11 10.67 -4.61 22.69
CA LYS A 11 11.29 -5.20 21.52
C LYS A 11 10.28 -5.88 20.60
N VAL A 12 9.28 -6.57 21.14
CA VAL A 12 8.21 -7.18 20.32
C VAL A 12 7.41 -6.09 19.60
N LEU A 13 6.99 -5.03 20.30
CA LEU A 13 6.23 -3.93 19.70
C LEU A 13 7.03 -3.19 18.63
N SER A 14 8.28 -2.81 18.93
CA SER A 14 9.18 -2.16 17.99
C SER A 14 9.40 -3.02 16.72
N THR A 15 9.58 -4.33 16.89
CA THR A 15 9.69 -5.27 15.77
C THR A 15 8.40 -5.32 14.93
N GLN A 16 7.22 -5.36 15.57
CA GLN A 16 5.94 -5.34 14.85
C GLN A 16 5.72 -4.04 14.09
N LEU A 17 6.10 -2.90 14.68
CA LEU A 17 6.05 -1.60 14.01
C LEU A 17 6.91 -1.60 12.74
N SER A 18 8.17 -2.05 12.84
CA SER A 18 9.07 -2.18 11.67
C SER A 18 8.46 -3.07 10.59
N ARG A 19 7.92 -4.23 10.96
CA ARG A 19 7.26 -5.15 10.01
C ARG A 19 6.07 -4.52 9.31
N ASN A 20 5.26 -3.75 10.02
CA ASN A 20 4.11 -3.06 9.41
C ASN A 20 4.56 -1.96 8.43
N ILE A 21 5.61 -1.20 8.77
CA ILE A 21 6.21 -0.23 7.86
C ILE A 21 6.73 -0.91 6.60
N ASP A 22 7.39 -2.06 6.75
CA ASP A 22 7.88 -2.85 5.62
C ASP A 22 6.74 -3.39 4.75
N PHE A 23 5.62 -3.81 5.36
CA PHE A 23 4.42 -4.21 4.61
C PHE A 23 3.80 -3.05 3.82
N VAL A 24 3.80 -1.84 4.38
CA VAL A 24 3.36 -0.63 3.63
C VAL A 24 4.23 -0.43 2.40
N ARG A 25 5.56 -0.43 2.56
CA ARG A 25 6.53 -0.26 1.45
C ARG A 25 6.41 -1.35 0.40
N PHE A 26 6.20 -2.59 0.84
CA PHE A 26 6.01 -3.73 -0.06
C PHE A 26 4.71 -3.60 -0.86
N ALA A 27 3.61 -3.18 -0.22
CA ALA A 27 2.36 -2.92 -0.90
C ALA A 27 2.48 -1.77 -1.92
N GLU A 28 3.26 -0.73 -1.63
CA GLU A 28 3.57 0.35 -2.57
C GLU A 28 4.35 -0.14 -3.77
N THR A 29 5.37 -0.97 -3.55
CA THR A 29 6.18 -1.55 -4.63
C THR A 29 5.32 -2.43 -5.55
N LYS A 30 4.40 -3.22 -4.98
CA LYS A 30 3.44 -4.02 -5.76
C LYS A 30 2.52 -3.16 -6.63
N ASN A 31 1.93 -2.09 -6.07
CA ASN A 31 1.07 -1.18 -6.82
C ASN A 31 1.87 -0.43 -7.91
N ALA A 32 3.11 -0.03 -7.63
CA ALA A 32 3.99 0.60 -8.62
C ALA A 32 4.28 -0.34 -9.79
N ALA A 33 4.66 -1.59 -9.50
CA ALA A 33 4.93 -2.60 -10.52
C ALA A 33 3.69 -2.87 -11.39
N LEU A 34 2.51 -2.99 -10.77
CA LEU A 34 1.26 -3.23 -11.49
C LEU A 34 0.83 -2.02 -12.34
N LEU A 35 1.09 -0.80 -11.87
CA LEU A 35 0.88 0.43 -12.64
C LEU A 35 1.79 0.47 -13.87
N THR A 36 3.08 0.19 -13.71
CA THR A 36 4.03 0.14 -14.85
C THR A 36 3.61 -0.92 -15.86
N PHE A 37 3.23 -2.12 -15.39
CA PHE A 37 2.73 -3.19 -16.24
C PHE A 37 1.47 -2.76 -17.03
N SER A 38 0.50 -2.16 -16.34
CA SER A 38 -0.75 -1.68 -16.96
C SER A 38 -0.48 -0.59 -17.99
N SER A 39 0.41 0.37 -17.69
CA SER A 39 0.82 1.43 -18.61
C SER A 39 1.49 0.88 -19.88
N ALA A 40 2.37 -0.13 -19.74
CA ALA A 40 2.99 -0.77 -20.89
C ALA A 40 1.96 -1.44 -21.80
N TRP A 41 0.97 -2.13 -21.23
CA TRP A 41 -0.13 -2.74 -22.00
C TRP A 41 -1.04 -1.71 -22.66
N ILE A 42 -1.31 -0.58 -22.01
CA ILE A 42 -2.09 0.52 -22.59
C ILE A 42 -1.37 1.05 -23.84
N ILE A 43 -0.09 1.40 -23.71
CA ILE A 43 0.72 1.92 -24.83
C ILE A 43 0.82 0.88 -25.95
N GLY A 44 1.10 -0.37 -25.62
CA GLY A 44 1.15 -1.47 -26.59
C GLY A 44 -0.17 -1.67 -27.33
N SER A 45 -1.30 -1.63 -26.61
CA SER A 45 -2.63 -1.78 -27.19
C SER A 45 -2.99 -0.61 -28.10
N ILE A 46 -2.68 0.63 -27.71
CA ILE A 46 -2.89 1.82 -28.54
C ILE A 46 -2.09 1.69 -29.83
N ASN A 47 -0.79 1.40 -29.74
CA ASN A 47 0.09 1.26 -30.92
C ASN A 47 -0.41 0.18 -31.90
N LEU A 48 -0.91 -0.95 -31.37
CA LEU A 48 -1.48 -2.02 -32.19
C LEU A 48 -2.80 -1.63 -32.84
N LEU A 49 -3.65 -0.86 -32.15
CA LEU A 49 -4.95 -0.40 -32.68
C LEU A 49 -4.81 0.74 -33.70
N THR A 50 -3.83 1.63 -33.53
CA THR A 50 -3.59 2.76 -34.45
C THR A 50 -2.61 2.42 -35.56
N GLY A 51 -2.00 1.22 -35.53
CA GLY A 51 -1.07 0.75 -36.54
C GLY A 51 -1.74 0.53 -37.90
N GLN A 52 -0.96 0.59 -38.98
CA GLN A 52 -1.46 0.34 -40.33
C GLN A 52 -1.66 -1.16 -40.64
N ALA A 53 -1.17 -2.04 -39.77
CA ALA A 53 -1.31 -3.48 -39.92
C ALA A 53 -2.72 -3.94 -39.55
N THR A 54 -3.33 -4.80 -40.36
CA THR A 54 -4.62 -5.41 -40.05
C THR A 54 -4.46 -6.40 -38.89
N LEU A 55 -5.18 -6.14 -37.79
CA LEU A 55 -5.19 -7.06 -36.66
C LEU A 55 -5.91 -8.36 -37.04
N PRO A 56 -5.45 -9.53 -36.55
CA PRO A 56 -6.17 -10.78 -36.73
C PRO A 56 -7.60 -10.68 -36.17
N ALA A 57 -8.52 -11.45 -36.75
CA ALA A 57 -9.95 -11.40 -36.40
C ALA A 57 -10.17 -11.57 -34.89
N GLY A 58 -10.97 -10.68 -34.30
CA GLY A 58 -11.30 -10.68 -32.86
C GLY A 58 -10.39 -9.84 -31.97
N TYR A 59 -9.15 -9.51 -32.40
CA TYR A 59 -8.23 -8.72 -31.57
C TYR A 59 -8.65 -7.26 -31.43
N ALA A 60 -9.25 -6.65 -32.46
CA ALA A 60 -9.73 -5.27 -32.36
C ALA A 60 -10.77 -5.11 -31.23
N VAL A 61 -11.72 -6.04 -31.13
CA VAL A 61 -12.73 -6.06 -30.06
C VAL A 61 -12.06 -6.37 -28.71
N ALA A 62 -11.16 -7.35 -28.66
CA ALA A 62 -10.46 -7.72 -27.43
C ALA A 62 -9.66 -6.54 -26.85
N PHE A 63 -8.92 -5.79 -27.68
CA PHE A 63 -8.18 -4.61 -27.23
C PHE A 63 -9.10 -3.47 -26.79
N CYS A 64 -10.24 -3.23 -27.46
CA CYS A 64 -11.22 -2.23 -27.03
C CYS A 64 -11.81 -2.52 -25.64
N VAL A 65 -11.93 -3.80 -25.26
CA VAL A 65 -12.40 -4.21 -23.92
C VAL A 65 -11.26 -4.22 -22.90
N ALA A 66 -10.06 -4.67 -23.28
CA ALA A 66 -8.90 -4.76 -22.39
C ALA A 66 -8.35 -3.39 -21.98
N LEU A 67 -8.38 -2.40 -22.88
CA LEU A 67 -7.88 -1.05 -22.61
C LEU A 67 -8.54 -0.36 -21.40
N PRO A 68 -9.88 -0.27 -21.31
CA PRO A 68 -10.56 0.24 -20.13
C PRO A 68 -10.23 -0.51 -18.84
N LEU A 69 -10.00 -1.83 -18.91
CA LEU A 69 -9.64 -2.65 -17.74
C LEU A 69 -8.22 -2.31 -17.24
N PHE A 70 -7.24 -2.19 -18.14
CA PHE A 70 -5.90 -1.72 -17.77
C PHE A 70 -5.91 -0.28 -17.23
N ALA A 71 -6.73 0.60 -17.83
CA ALA A 71 -6.89 1.97 -17.34
C ALA A 71 -7.50 2.00 -15.92
N ALA A 72 -8.54 1.20 -15.66
CA ALA A 72 -9.13 1.05 -14.34
C ALA A 72 -8.12 0.52 -13.31
N ALA A 73 -7.33 -0.50 -13.68
CA ALA A 73 -6.25 -1.01 -12.82
C ALA A 73 -5.22 0.07 -12.48
N GLY A 74 -4.79 0.85 -13.49
CA GLY A 74 -3.86 1.96 -13.32
C GLY A 74 -4.41 3.04 -12.39
N LEU A 75 -5.68 3.42 -12.55
CA LEU A 75 -6.35 4.38 -11.66
C LEU A 75 -6.40 3.89 -10.21
N VAL A 76 -6.73 2.61 -9.98
CA VAL A 76 -6.72 2.02 -8.62
C VAL A 76 -5.31 2.04 -8.03
N CYS A 77 -4.28 1.73 -8.82
CA CYS A 77 -2.88 1.81 -8.37
C CYS A 77 -2.50 3.25 -7.98
N ILE A 78 -2.88 4.25 -8.78
CA ILE A 78 -2.65 5.68 -8.46
C ILE A 78 -3.36 6.07 -7.16
N LEU A 79 -4.63 5.67 -7.00
CA LEU A 79 -5.41 5.93 -5.78
C LEU A 79 -4.80 5.26 -4.53
N SER A 80 -4.04 4.18 -4.69
CA SER A 80 -3.31 3.52 -3.59
C SER A 80 -2.15 4.36 -3.03
N PHE A 81 -1.60 5.28 -3.83
CA PHE A 81 -0.54 6.20 -3.41
C PHE A 81 -1.09 7.46 -2.74
N VAL A 82 -2.38 7.75 -2.89
CA VAL A 82 -2.98 8.93 -2.25
C VAL A 82 -2.84 8.79 -0.73
N PRO A 83 -2.10 9.72 -0.08
CA PRO A 83 -1.91 9.69 1.35
C PRO A 83 -3.28 9.84 2.00
N GLN A 84 -3.67 8.85 2.80
CA GLN A 84 -4.78 9.07 3.71
C GLN A 84 -4.23 9.89 4.86
N ILE A 85 -4.50 11.20 4.83
CA ILE A 85 -4.32 12.03 6.00
C ILE A 85 -5.28 11.46 7.04
N LEU A 86 -4.67 10.88 8.07
CA LEU A 86 -5.34 10.12 9.10
C LEU A 86 -6.09 11.01 10.11
N ASP A 87 -6.54 12.20 9.68
CA ASP A 87 -7.29 13.18 10.49
C ASP A 87 -8.57 12.62 11.13
N ARG A 88 -8.98 11.39 10.76
CA ARG A 88 -10.15 10.71 11.33
C ARG A 88 -9.85 9.59 12.32
N PHE A 89 -8.59 9.21 12.55
CA PHE A 89 -8.26 8.09 13.44
C PHE A 89 -7.55 8.47 14.74
N HIS A 90 -7.27 9.77 14.96
CA HIS A 90 -6.83 10.30 16.24
C HIS A 90 -7.59 11.59 16.57
N GLN A 91 -8.77 11.42 17.16
CA GLN A 91 -9.21 12.34 18.21
C GLN A 91 -8.69 11.74 19.51
N GLN A 92 -7.42 11.98 19.82
CA GLN A 92 -7.01 12.04 21.23
C GLN A 92 -7.32 13.47 21.68
N ASP A 93 -7.86 13.61 22.88
CA ASP A 93 -8.10 14.91 23.51
C ASP A 93 -6.87 15.82 23.34
N ASP A 94 -7.15 17.10 23.11
CA ASP A 94 -6.33 18.18 22.51
C ASP A 94 -4.92 18.43 23.13
N ASP A 95 -4.47 17.63 24.11
CA ASP A 95 -3.27 17.90 24.91
C ASP A 95 -2.17 16.81 24.81
N ASP A 96 -2.39 15.65 24.18
CA ASP A 96 -1.45 14.52 24.24
C ASP A 96 -0.96 13.99 22.88
N LYS A 97 -0.34 14.88 22.09
CA LYS A 97 0.26 14.53 20.79
C LYS A 97 1.40 13.52 20.94
N SER A 98 1.19 12.31 20.42
CA SER A 98 2.22 11.26 20.32
C SER A 98 3.51 11.76 19.66
N LEU A 99 4.65 11.67 20.34
CA LEU A 99 5.96 12.10 19.83
C LEU A 99 6.62 11.07 18.92
N LEU A 100 6.02 9.89 18.73
CA LEU A 100 6.50 8.94 17.74
C LEU A 100 5.96 9.28 16.35
N TYR A 101 4.79 9.95 16.26
CA TYR A 101 4.14 10.24 14.99
C TYR A 101 4.78 11.47 14.33
N TRP A 102 5.32 11.28 13.12
CA TRP A 102 6.06 12.31 12.40
C TRP A 102 5.26 13.61 12.19
N GLY A 103 3.94 13.53 12.03
CA GLY A 103 3.09 14.71 11.87
C GLY A 103 3.08 15.59 13.13
N HIS A 104 3.00 14.98 14.31
CA HIS A 104 3.09 15.70 15.58
C HIS A 104 4.51 16.22 15.85
N VAL A 105 5.53 15.42 15.52
CA VAL A 105 6.95 15.83 15.69
C VAL A 105 7.25 17.07 14.85
N ALA A 106 6.71 17.16 13.63
CA ALA A 106 6.90 18.30 12.74
C ALA A 106 6.36 19.63 13.30
N GLU A 107 5.41 19.58 14.24
CA GLU A 107 4.84 20.76 14.90
C GLU A 107 5.69 21.28 16.07
N ILE A 108 6.68 20.49 16.53
CA ILE A 108 7.49 20.80 17.71
C ILE A 108 8.78 21.53 17.28
N PRO A 109 9.08 22.72 17.84
CA PRO A 109 10.35 23.38 17.59
C PRO A 109 11.54 22.51 18.00
N VAL A 110 12.56 22.42 17.14
CA VAL A 110 13.75 21.57 17.34
C VAL A 110 14.38 21.75 18.74
N GLY A 111 14.51 23.00 19.20
CA GLY A 111 15.09 23.30 20.53
C GLY A 111 14.27 22.79 21.72
N ARG A 112 13.00 22.41 21.52
CA ARG A 112 12.11 21.85 22.55
C ARG A 112 11.90 20.34 22.43
N TYR A 113 12.28 19.74 21.30
CA TYR A 113 12.01 18.34 21.03
C TYR A 113 12.66 17.41 22.06
N HIS A 114 13.95 17.60 22.35
CA HIS A 114 14.68 16.78 23.33
C HIS A 114 14.01 16.83 24.73
N ALA A 115 13.62 18.03 25.18
CA ALA A 115 12.96 18.19 26.47
C ALA A 115 11.62 17.44 26.52
N ARG A 116 10.80 17.57 25.47
CA ARG A 116 9.50 16.89 25.36
C ARG A 116 9.62 15.35 25.29
N VAL A 117 10.59 14.84 24.53
CA VAL A 117 10.85 13.39 24.45
C VAL A 117 11.31 12.85 25.80
N THR A 118 12.21 13.58 26.48
CA THR A 118 12.70 13.19 27.81
C THR A 118 11.57 13.19 28.82
N GLU A 119 10.73 14.23 28.83
CA GLU A 119 9.58 14.34 29.74
C GLU A 119 8.55 13.22 29.51
N ARG A 120 8.29 12.85 28.26
CA ARG A 120 7.25 11.88 27.91
C ARG A 120 7.71 10.43 28.05
N TYR A 121 8.95 10.11 27.64
CA TYR A 121 9.39 8.73 27.44
C TYR A 121 10.55 8.28 28.33
N LYS A 122 11.21 9.18 29.08
CA LYS A 122 12.27 8.75 29.99
C LYS A 122 11.65 7.94 31.13
N PRO A 123 12.05 6.66 31.30
CA PRO A 123 11.50 5.83 32.36
C PRO A 123 11.98 6.30 33.74
N GLN A 124 11.19 5.98 34.77
CA GLN A 124 11.55 6.20 36.17
C GLN A 124 12.53 5.12 36.66
N GLU A 125 13.12 5.32 37.84
CA GLU A 125 14.01 4.31 38.45
C GLU A 125 13.28 2.96 38.62
N ASN A 126 13.92 1.85 38.23
CA ASN A 126 13.38 0.48 38.19
C ASN A 126 12.33 0.20 37.10
N HIS A 127 12.32 1.01 36.04
CA HIS A 127 11.58 0.73 34.81
C HIS A 127 12.49 0.93 33.62
N SER A 128 12.32 0.11 32.58
CA SER A 128 13.09 0.26 31.35
C SER A 128 12.34 1.06 30.27
N VAL A 129 11.01 1.14 30.40
CA VAL A 129 10.12 1.82 29.45
C VAL A 129 8.99 2.55 30.17
N THR A 130 8.35 3.48 29.47
CA THR A 130 7.13 4.14 29.97
C THR A 130 5.89 3.50 29.34
N GLU A 131 4.80 3.40 30.09
CA GLU A 131 3.51 2.89 29.57
C GLU A 131 3.04 3.72 28.36
N ARG A 132 3.18 5.05 28.43
CA ARG A 132 2.87 5.96 27.32
C ARG A 132 3.66 5.64 26.05
N TYR A 133 4.94 5.28 26.15
CA TYR A 133 5.73 4.88 24.99
C TYR A 133 5.19 3.59 24.35
N LEU A 134 4.79 2.61 25.16
CA LEU A 134 4.20 1.35 24.68
C LEU A 134 2.83 1.59 24.03
N ASP A 135 2.01 2.49 24.59
CA ASP A 135 0.72 2.90 24.02
C ASP A 135 0.91 3.60 22.66
N ASP A 136 1.85 4.55 22.60
CA ASP A 136 2.21 5.25 21.37
C ASP A 136 2.70 4.25 20.29
N LEU A 137 3.49 3.23 20.67
CA LEU A 137 3.87 2.14 19.76
C LEU A 137 2.66 1.34 19.27
N CYS A 138 1.73 0.97 20.15
CA CYS A 138 0.51 0.24 19.79
C CYS A 138 -0.35 1.01 18.79
N VAL A 139 -0.50 2.32 19.01
CA VAL A 139 -1.18 3.23 18.08
C VAL A 139 -0.51 3.17 16.71
N GLN A 140 0.81 3.31 16.64
CA GLN A 140 1.52 3.29 15.37
C GLN A 140 1.43 1.95 14.64
N ILE A 141 1.50 0.84 15.37
CA ILE A 141 1.32 -0.51 14.82
C ILE A 141 -0.06 -0.62 14.19
N SER A 142 -1.12 -0.21 14.90
CA SER A 142 -2.51 -0.26 14.42
C SER A 142 -2.72 0.61 13.17
N VAL A 143 -2.20 1.84 13.19
CA VAL A 143 -2.27 2.77 12.07
C VAL A 143 -1.57 2.20 10.83
N ASN A 144 -0.31 1.78 10.97
CA ASN A 144 0.46 1.24 9.85
C ASN A 144 -0.15 -0.06 9.30
N ALA A 145 -0.69 -0.93 10.17
CA ALA A 145 -1.41 -2.12 9.74
C ALA A 145 -2.63 -1.79 8.88
N ARG A 146 -3.43 -0.79 9.27
CA ARG A 146 -4.59 -0.33 8.49
C ARG A 146 -4.18 0.24 7.13
N ILE A 147 -3.10 1.03 7.09
CA ILE A 147 -2.55 1.57 5.84
C ILE A 147 -2.10 0.43 4.92
N ALA A 148 -1.35 -0.54 5.46
CA ALA A 148 -0.88 -1.70 4.71
C ALA A 148 -2.07 -2.49 4.14
N MET A 149 -3.07 -2.83 4.98
CA MET A 149 -4.25 -3.57 4.56
C MET A 149 -5.01 -2.87 3.45
N ARG A 150 -5.24 -1.56 3.55
CA ARG A 150 -5.88 -0.79 2.48
C ARG A 150 -5.12 -0.87 1.16
N LYS A 151 -3.79 -0.70 1.20
CA LYS A 151 -2.94 -0.75 -0.01
C LYS A 151 -2.93 -2.14 -0.63
N PHE A 152 -2.96 -3.22 0.17
CA PHE A 152 -3.12 -4.58 -0.33
C PHE A 152 -4.49 -4.82 -0.96
N THR A 153 -5.56 -4.30 -0.36
CA THR A 153 -6.91 -4.41 -0.95
C THR A 153 -6.97 -3.71 -2.31
N MET A 154 -6.41 -2.50 -2.43
CA MET A 154 -6.33 -1.80 -3.71
C MET A 154 -5.50 -2.57 -4.74
N PHE A 155 -4.36 -3.15 -4.32
CA PHE A 155 -3.57 -4.03 -5.19
C PHE A 155 -4.38 -5.23 -5.69
N ASN A 156 -5.13 -5.91 -4.82
CA ASN A 156 -5.94 -7.06 -5.21
C ASN A 156 -7.04 -6.68 -6.20
N ILE A 157 -7.69 -5.53 -6.01
CA ILE A 157 -8.69 -4.99 -6.95
C ILE A 157 -8.05 -4.70 -8.31
N ALA A 158 -6.92 -3.98 -8.32
CA ALA A 158 -6.20 -3.66 -9.55
C ALA A 158 -5.71 -4.93 -10.27
N ALA A 159 -5.20 -5.91 -9.53
CA ALA A 159 -4.75 -7.19 -10.07
C ALA A 159 -5.91 -7.96 -10.71
N GLY A 160 -7.11 -7.90 -10.11
CA GLY A 160 -8.33 -8.47 -10.69
C GLY A 160 -8.67 -7.86 -12.06
N PHE A 161 -8.59 -6.53 -12.20
CA PHE A 161 -8.78 -5.86 -13.48
C PHE A 161 -7.73 -6.26 -14.53
N VAL A 162 -6.45 -6.33 -14.13
CA VAL A 162 -5.36 -6.79 -15.02
C VAL A 162 -5.59 -8.23 -15.46
N PHE A 163 -5.97 -9.13 -14.55
CA PHE A 163 -6.24 -10.52 -14.88
C PHE A 163 -7.41 -10.65 -15.86
N ALA A 164 -8.50 -9.91 -15.64
CA ALA A 164 -9.63 -9.85 -16.57
C ALA A 164 -9.20 -9.34 -17.96
N ALA A 165 -8.35 -8.31 -18.03
CA ALA A 165 -7.84 -7.77 -19.28
C ALA A 165 -7.01 -8.82 -20.06
N VAL A 166 -6.10 -9.51 -19.37
CA VAL A 166 -5.27 -10.57 -19.96
C VAL A 166 -6.14 -11.74 -20.45
N LEU A 167 -7.17 -12.13 -19.68
CA LEU A 167 -8.11 -13.16 -20.11
C LEU A 167 -8.83 -12.76 -21.39
N VAL A 168 -9.34 -11.53 -21.49
CA VAL A 168 -10.00 -11.03 -22.71
C VAL A 168 -9.06 -11.09 -23.92
N LEU A 169 -7.80 -10.68 -23.75
CA LEU A 169 -6.79 -10.75 -24.82
C LEU A 169 -6.43 -12.18 -25.23
N SER A 170 -6.61 -13.17 -24.35
CA SER A 170 -6.35 -14.59 -24.65
C SER A 170 -7.49 -15.30 -25.37
N LEU A 171 -8.71 -14.73 -25.41
CA LEU A 171 -9.87 -15.38 -26.02
C LEU A 171 -9.76 -15.61 -27.54
N PRO A 172 -9.32 -14.63 -28.37
CA PRO A 172 -9.21 -14.83 -29.81
C PRO A 172 -8.35 -16.03 -30.24
N PRO A 173 -7.12 -16.25 -29.71
CA PRO A 173 -6.30 -17.40 -30.11
C PRO A 173 -6.88 -18.73 -29.60
N ILE A 174 -7.48 -18.76 -28.41
CA ILE A 174 -8.13 -19.96 -27.88
C ILE A 174 -9.31 -20.37 -28.77
N TRP A 175 -10.16 -19.41 -29.14
CA TRP A 175 -11.28 -19.64 -30.05
C TRP A 175 -10.81 -20.17 -31.41
N TRP A 176 -9.75 -19.59 -31.96
CA TRP A 176 -9.17 -20.02 -33.23
C TRP A 176 -8.60 -21.45 -33.16
N GLY A 177 -7.92 -21.80 -32.08
CA GLY A 177 -7.38 -23.15 -31.85
C GLY A 177 -8.47 -24.21 -31.70
N ILE A 178 -9.52 -23.94 -30.92
CA ILE A 178 -10.67 -24.85 -30.75
C ILE A 178 -11.35 -25.10 -32.11
N ARG A 179 -11.53 -24.05 -32.91
CA ARG A 179 -12.14 -24.18 -34.24
C ARG A 179 -11.29 -25.03 -35.20
N HIS A 180 -9.97 -25.03 -35.06
CA HIS A 180 -9.09 -25.89 -35.85
C HIS A 180 -9.12 -27.35 -35.40
N LEU A 181 -9.26 -27.62 -34.10
CA LEU A 181 -9.34 -28.98 -33.55
C LEU A 181 -10.68 -29.68 -33.83
N LEU A 182 -11.75 -28.90 -34.04
CA LEU A 182 -13.10 -29.40 -34.34
C LEU A 182 -13.38 -29.58 -35.85
N ARG A 183 -12.39 -29.36 -36.71
CA ARG A 183 -12.45 -29.59 -38.16
C ARG A 183 -11.57 -30.77 -38.55
#